data_AF-A0A8H6XWY1-F1
#
_entry.id   AF-A0A8H6XWY1-F1
#
_cell.length_a   1.000
_cell.length_b   1.000
_cell.length_c   1.000
_cell.angle_alpha   90.00
_cell.angle_beta   90.00
_cell.angle_gamma   90.00
#
_symmetry.space_group_name_H-M   'P 1'
#
loop_
_entity.id
_entity.type
_entity.pdbx_description
1 polymer ?
#
loop_
_entity_poly.entity_id
_entity_poly.type
_entity_poly.pdbx_seq_one_letter_code
_entity_poly.pdbx_strand_id
1 'polypeptide(L)'
;MSSAQSLQARIDELSLAIEHQKQILRDLEKSLSDARRELNAALDPMARLPLEISSEIFVQCLPCSPRPHPREAPTLFLNICRIWRDIATSIPSLWTSVHSGSGTNAMTLNNWLQRARVLPLQVSLSGDLQPEVAIAVNQHASQLEVLKLEFQHLKDMSSPFPSLAELTVIHTTIYLPKHRQCVDILRSAAALVKCEFISKYWWDAVEVEDSYPPVPFTHSSLQNLQLGAGSKAFKSENAAYMLEYLTLPVLRILSISDLDIMVSQFAAFLTRSSPPAEVLAPWRSEGTQFSRLPPTRPQVDGP
;
A
#
# COMPACT_ATOMS: atom_id res chain seq x y z
N MET A 1 5.56 50.32 -64.26
CA MET A 1 4.87 49.07 -63.85
C MET A 1 5.78 47.83 -63.80
N SER A 2 6.87 47.73 -64.59
CA SER A 2 7.73 46.53 -64.61
C SER A 2 8.61 46.31 -63.36
N SER A 3 9.00 47.37 -62.64
CA SER A 3 9.84 47.27 -61.43
C SER A 3 9.13 46.59 -60.25
N ALA A 4 7.84 46.88 -60.04
CA ALA A 4 7.06 46.24 -58.97
C ALA A 4 6.84 44.74 -59.21
N GLN A 5 6.65 44.33 -60.48
CA GLN A 5 6.53 42.92 -60.85
C GLN A 5 7.84 42.14 -60.65
N SER A 6 8.98 42.76 -60.95
CA SER A 6 10.30 42.16 -60.69
C SER A 6 10.57 41.95 -59.20
N LEU A 7 10.18 42.90 -58.35
CA LEU A 7 10.30 42.76 -56.90
C LEU A 7 9.38 41.67 -56.35
N GLN A 8 8.15 41.57 -56.86
CA GLN A 8 7.22 40.52 -56.45
C GLN A 8 7.74 39.12 -56.79
N ALA A 9 8.24 38.92 -58.02
CA ALA A 9 8.81 37.63 -58.42
C ALA A 9 9.99 37.21 -57.54
N ARG A 10 10.84 38.17 -57.14
CA ARG A 10 11.97 37.93 -56.25
C ARG A 10 11.53 37.64 -54.81
N ILE A 11 10.45 38.27 -54.34
CA ILE A 11 9.84 37.95 -53.04
C ILE A 11 9.28 36.52 -53.06
N ASP A 12 8.59 36.12 -54.13
CA ASP A 12 8.01 34.79 -54.26
C ASP A 12 9.10 33.71 -54.32
N GLU A 13 10.17 33.95 -55.07
CA GLU A 13 11.35 33.08 -55.14
C GLU A 13 12.02 32.90 -53.76
N LEU A 14 12.27 34.01 -53.04
CA LEU A 14 12.87 33.96 -51.71
C LEU A 14 11.96 33.28 -50.69
N SER A 15 10.64 33.48 -50.79
CA SER A 15 9.66 32.83 -49.91
C SER A 15 9.66 31.32 -50.11
N LEU A 16 9.75 30.87 -51.38
CA LEU A 16 9.84 29.47 -51.74
C LEU A 16 11.16 28.84 -51.26
N ALA A 17 12.28 29.54 -51.41
CA ALA A 17 13.57 29.12 -50.89
C ALA A 17 13.58 28.99 -49.36
N ILE A 18 12.98 29.95 -48.64
CA ILE A 18 12.84 29.89 -47.17
C ILE A 18 12.02 28.66 -46.75
N GLU A 19 10.91 28.36 -47.42
CA GLU A 19 10.10 27.19 -47.06
C GLU A 19 10.85 25.88 -47.34
N HIS A 20 11.60 25.81 -48.44
CA HIS A 20 12.45 24.67 -48.72
C HIS A 20 13.53 24.49 -47.63
N GLN A 21 14.21 25.57 -47.23
CA GLN A 21 15.20 25.52 -46.16
C GLN A 21 14.61 25.07 -44.83
N LYS A 22 13.40 25.55 -44.49
CA LYS A 22 12.66 25.13 -43.29
C LYS A 22 12.34 23.64 -43.32
N GLN A 23 11.95 23.11 -44.48
CA GLN A 23 11.70 21.68 -44.63
C GLN A 23 12.98 20.86 -44.40
N ILE A 24 14.11 21.27 -44.99
CA ILE A 24 15.40 20.62 -44.76
C ILE A 24 15.77 20.63 -43.27
N LEU A 25 15.60 21.78 -42.59
CA LEU A 25 15.88 21.87 -41.16
C LEU A 25 15.01 20.91 -40.35
N ARG A 26 13.69 20.84 -40.62
CA ARG A 26 12.79 19.88 -39.97
C ARG A 26 13.24 18.43 -40.16
N ASP A 27 13.67 18.08 -41.37
CA ASP A 27 14.12 16.72 -41.69
C ASP A 27 15.46 16.38 -41.02
N LEU A 28 16.39 17.33 -40.96
CA LEU A 28 17.66 17.18 -40.24
C LEU A 28 17.46 17.09 -38.73
N GLU A 29 16.58 17.91 -38.15
CA GLU A 29 16.23 17.85 -36.73
C GLU A 29 15.63 16.49 -36.36
N LYS A 30 14.75 15.96 -37.23
CA LYS A 30 14.20 14.61 -37.07
C LYS A 30 15.30 13.54 -37.13
N SER A 31 16.18 13.60 -38.13
CA SER A 31 17.29 12.66 -38.29
C SER A 31 18.26 12.70 -37.10
N LEU A 32 18.58 13.90 -36.58
CA LEU A 32 19.40 14.07 -35.38
C LEU A 32 18.74 13.46 -34.14
N SER A 33 17.43 13.66 -33.96
CA SER A 33 16.66 13.07 -32.87
C SER A 33 16.66 11.53 -32.93
N ASP A 34 16.46 10.97 -34.13
CA ASP A 34 16.50 9.53 -34.36
C ASP A 34 17.89 8.94 -34.10
N ALA A 35 18.96 9.56 -34.62
CA ALA A 35 20.35 9.14 -34.36
C ALA A 35 20.71 9.21 -32.86
N ARG A 36 20.22 10.23 -32.15
CA ARG A 36 20.44 10.35 -30.70
C ARG A 36 19.70 9.27 -29.92
N ARG A 37 18.50 8.89 -30.36
CA ARG A 37 17.75 7.77 -29.78
C ARG A 37 18.48 6.44 -29.98
N GLU A 38 19.02 6.20 -31.17
CA GLU A 38 19.82 5.00 -31.48
C GLU A 38 21.09 4.93 -30.64
N LEU A 39 21.84 6.03 -30.56
CA LEU A 39 23.05 6.09 -29.73
C LEU A 39 22.73 5.84 -28.26
N ASN A 40 21.69 6.47 -27.71
CA ASN A 40 21.29 6.25 -26.32
C ASN A 40 20.86 4.80 -26.06
N ALA A 41 20.18 4.14 -27.01
CA ALA A 41 19.83 2.74 -26.89
C ALA A 41 21.07 1.83 -26.93
N ALA A 42 22.04 2.12 -27.79
CA ALA A 42 23.30 1.37 -27.88
C ALA A 42 24.19 1.55 -26.64
N LEU A 43 24.11 2.72 -25.99
CA LEU A 43 24.84 3.04 -24.77
C LEU A 43 24.09 2.70 -23.49
N ASP A 44 22.84 2.21 -23.56
CA ASP A 44 22.03 1.88 -22.38
C ASP A 44 22.73 0.77 -21.57
N PRO A 45 23.26 1.08 -20.37
CA PRO A 45 23.95 0.08 -19.55
C PRO A 45 23.04 -1.11 -19.22
N MET A 46 21.73 -0.87 -19.07
CA MET A 46 20.77 -1.90 -18.72
C MET A 46 20.48 -2.86 -19.88
N ALA A 47 20.72 -2.45 -21.12
CA ALA A 47 20.62 -3.34 -22.28
C ALA A 47 21.76 -4.37 -22.33
N ARG A 48 22.86 -4.13 -21.60
CA ARG A 48 24.06 -4.98 -21.58
C ARG A 48 24.15 -5.86 -20.34
N LEU A 49 23.36 -5.58 -19.31
CA LEU A 49 23.34 -6.37 -18.08
C LEU A 49 22.46 -7.61 -18.27
N PRO A 50 22.86 -8.76 -17.71
CA PRO A 50 21.95 -9.90 -17.57
C PRO A 50 20.68 -9.49 -16.82
N LEU A 51 19.57 -10.17 -17.13
CA LEU A 51 18.27 -9.87 -16.54
C LEU A 51 18.31 -10.04 -15.02
N GLU A 52 19.08 -11.00 -14.52
CA GLU A 52 19.25 -11.29 -13.10
C GLU A 52 19.87 -10.11 -12.36
N ILE A 53 20.94 -9.53 -12.93
CA ILE A 53 21.62 -8.37 -12.35
C ILE A 53 20.72 -7.13 -12.39
N SER A 54 20.02 -6.93 -13.50
CA SER A 54 19.05 -5.84 -13.64
C SER A 54 17.91 -5.96 -12.62
N SER A 55 17.45 -7.18 -12.37
CA SER A 55 16.39 -7.47 -11.41
C SER A 55 16.85 -7.16 -9.99
N GLU A 56 18.05 -7.60 -9.61
CA GLU A 56 18.62 -7.32 -8.30
C GLU A 56 18.77 -5.81 -8.06
N ILE A 57 19.28 -5.06 -9.05
CA ILE A 57 19.39 -3.61 -8.97
C ILE A 57 18.00 -2.98 -8.72
N PHE A 58 16.97 -3.43 -9.44
CA PHE A 58 15.61 -2.87 -9.29
C PHE A 58 15.02 -3.15 -7.90
N VAL A 59 15.24 -4.35 -7.37
CA VAL A 59 14.80 -4.72 -6.00
C VAL A 59 15.51 -3.85 -4.95
N GLN A 60 16.82 -3.66 -5.07
CA GLN A 60 17.62 -2.83 -4.15
C GLN A 60 17.27 -1.33 -4.22
N CYS A 61 16.60 -0.90 -5.29
CA CYS A 61 16.16 0.49 -5.46
C CYS A 61 14.74 0.74 -4.92
N LEU A 62 14.06 -0.28 -4.39
CA LEU A 62 12.72 -0.12 -3.83
C LEU A 62 12.76 0.69 -2.52
N PRO A 63 11.87 1.67 -2.34
CA PRO A 63 11.70 2.30 -1.04
C PRO A 63 11.07 1.33 -0.04
N CYS A 64 11.20 1.61 1.27
CA CYS A 64 10.58 0.78 2.32
C CYS A 64 9.05 0.71 2.22
N SER A 65 8.41 1.70 1.59
CA SER A 65 6.96 1.80 1.45
C SER A 65 6.60 2.33 0.05
N PRO A 66 6.67 1.49 -0.99
CA PRO A 66 6.52 1.92 -2.38
C PRO A 66 5.16 2.54 -2.68
N ARG A 67 5.15 3.70 -3.34
CA ARG A 67 3.91 4.36 -3.77
C ARG A 67 3.74 4.30 -5.29
N PRO A 68 2.49 4.25 -5.79
CA PRO A 68 2.16 4.38 -7.22
C PRO A 68 2.39 5.82 -7.72
N HIS A 69 3.65 6.27 -7.70
CA HIS A 69 4.05 7.63 -8.03
C HIS A 69 5.12 7.61 -9.14
N PRO A 70 5.00 8.45 -10.20
CA PRO A 70 5.87 8.38 -11.38
C PRO A 70 7.35 8.67 -11.11
N ARG A 71 7.66 9.28 -9.96
CA ARG A 71 9.04 9.60 -9.52
C ARG A 71 9.59 8.64 -8.46
N GLU A 72 8.89 7.54 -8.18
CA GLU A 72 9.26 6.58 -7.14
C GLU A 72 9.31 5.17 -7.73
N ALA A 73 10.31 4.38 -7.34
CA ALA A 73 10.40 2.98 -7.75
C ALA A 73 9.26 2.16 -7.10
N PRO A 74 8.73 1.13 -7.79
CA PRO A 74 9.07 0.66 -9.13
C PRO A 74 8.41 1.44 -10.28
N THR A 75 7.46 2.34 -10.03
CA THR A 75 6.73 3.05 -11.11
C THR A 75 7.66 3.90 -11.98
N LEU A 76 8.70 4.49 -11.38
CA LEU A 76 9.75 5.22 -12.08
C LEU A 76 10.37 4.39 -13.22
N PHE A 77 10.60 3.09 -13.02
CA PHE A 77 11.21 2.22 -14.02
C PHE A 77 10.36 2.10 -15.30
N LEU A 78 9.04 2.24 -15.16
CA LEU A 78 8.12 2.22 -16.30
C LEU A 78 8.20 3.47 -17.17
N ASN A 79 8.80 4.55 -16.65
CA ASN A 79 8.83 5.87 -17.27
C ASN A 79 10.19 6.24 -17.88
N ILE A 80 11.24 5.42 -17.67
CA ILE A 80 12.60 5.71 -18.15
C ILE A 80 12.75 5.39 -19.63
N CYS A 81 12.68 4.11 -20.00
CA CYS A 81 12.74 3.66 -21.40
C CYS A 81 11.94 2.35 -21.59
N ARG A 82 11.88 1.84 -22.83
CA ARG A 82 11.16 0.59 -23.13
C ARG A 82 11.80 -0.62 -22.42
N ILE A 83 13.13 -0.74 -22.45
CA ILE A 83 13.87 -1.85 -21.84
C ILE A 83 13.61 -1.93 -20.33
N TRP A 84 13.70 -0.81 -19.62
CA TRP A 84 13.42 -0.76 -18.18
C TRP A 84 11.98 -1.13 -17.85
N ARG A 85 11.02 -0.72 -18.69
CA ARG A 85 9.62 -1.09 -18.53
C ARG A 85 9.42 -2.59 -18.70
N ASP A 86 10.03 -3.17 -19.73
CA ASP A 86 9.91 -4.61 -20.02
C ASP A 86 10.53 -5.43 -18.87
N ILE A 87 11.70 -5.03 -18.38
CA ILE A 87 12.35 -5.63 -17.21
C ILE A 87 11.44 -5.48 -15.97
N ALA A 88 11.03 -4.27 -15.60
CA ALA A 88 10.25 -4.02 -14.38
C ALA A 88 8.90 -4.75 -14.37
N THR A 89 8.23 -4.85 -15.52
CA THR A 89 6.96 -5.59 -15.66
C THR A 89 7.14 -7.11 -15.67
N SER A 90 8.34 -7.60 -16.01
CA SER A 90 8.66 -9.03 -15.96
C SER A 90 8.93 -9.55 -14.54
N ILE A 91 9.19 -8.67 -13.56
CA ILE A 91 9.57 -9.02 -12.18
C ILE A 91 8.39 -8.78 -11.23
N PRO A 92 7.62 -9.82 -10.85
CA PRO A 92 6.42 -9.64 -10.03
C PRO A 92 6.72 -9.19 -8.60
N SER A 93 7.88 -9.57 -8.04
CA SER A 93 8.29 -9.21 -6.67
C SER A 93 8.47 -7.71 -6.45
N LEU A 94 8.65 -6.91 -7.51
CA LEU A 94 8.67 -5.45 -7.38
C LEU A 94 7.31 -4.86 -7.00
N TRP A 95 6.23 -5.60 -7.23
CA TRP A 95 4.85 -5.12 -7.15
C TRP A 95 4.09 -5.71 -5.97
N THR A 96 4.74 -6.49 -5.11
CA THR A 96 4.09 -7.17 -3.98
C THR A 96 3.69 -6.22 -2.85
N SER A 97 4.35 -5.07 -2.74
CA SER A 97 4.07 -4.10 -1.66
C SER A 97 3.66 -2.76 -2.23
N VAL A 98 2.59 -2.15 -1.69
CA VAL A 98 2.13 -0.82 -2.11
C VAL A 98 1.57 -0.02 -0.94
N HIS A 99 1.93 1.26 -0.89
CA HIS A 99 1.32 2.27 -0.05
C HIS A 99 0.54 3.25 -0.91
N SER A 100 -0.75 3.37 -0.63
CA SER A 100 -1.69 4.21 -1.37
C SER A 100 -2.35 5.20 -0.42
N GLY A 101 -2.29 6.48 -0.76
CA GLY A 101 -2.87 7.58 0.02
C GLY A 101 -4.13 8.16 -0.63
N SER A 102 -4.65 9.24 -0.02
CA SER A 102 -5.72 10.06 -0.61
C SER A 102 -5.32 10.58 -1.99
N GLY A 103 -6.21 10.47 -2.97
CA GLY A 103 -5.97 10.82 -4.37
C GLY A 103 -5.38 9.72 -5.25
N THR A 104 -5.18 8.50 -4.72
CA THR A 104 -4.73 7.37 -5.54
C THR A 104 -5.83 6.91 -6.50
N ASN A 105 -5.50 6.79 -7.78
CA ASN A 105 -6.41 6.31 -8.80
C ASN A 105 -6.57 4.77 -8.72
N ALA A 106 -7.81 4.29 -8.63
CA ALA A 106 -8.14 2.86 -8.52
C ALA A 106 -7.58 2.01 -9.67
N MET A 107 -7.57 2.52 -10.91
CA MET A 107 -6.98 1.83 -12.06
C MET A 107 -5.46 1.69 -11.92
N THR A 108 -4.78 2.72 -11.40
CA THR A 108 -3.34 2.69 -11.17
C THR A 108 -3.00 1.66 -10.09
N LEU A 109 -3.77 1.63 -9.00
CA LEU A 109 -3.61 0.63 -7.95
C LEU A 109 -3.89 -0.78 -8.48
N ASN A 110 -4.99 -0.99 -9.21
CA ASN A 110 -5.30 -2.31 -9.76
C ASN A 110 -4.22 -2.80 -10.73
N ASN A 111 -3.70 -1.93 -11.61
CA ASN A 111 -2.59 -2.27 -12.50
C ASN A 111 -1.31 -2.63 -11.74
N TRP A 112 -1.09 -2.01 -10.58
CA TRP A 112 0.02 -2.37 -9.70
C TRP A 112 -0.18 -3.77 -9.13
N LEU A 113 -1.34 -4.04 -8.51
CA LEU A 113 -1.64 -5.32 -7.86
C LEU A 113 -1.59 -6.48 -8.88
N GLN A 114 -2.11 -6.28 -10.09
CA GLN A 114 -2.05 -7.27 -11.17
C GLN A 114 -0.61 -7.68 -11.55
N ARG A 115 0.38 -6.78 -11.41
CA ARG A 115 1.77 -7.09 -11.75
C ARG A 115 2.44 -8.01 -10.74
N ALA A 116 1.95 -8.10 -9.50
CA ALA A 116 2.42 -9.07 -8.52
C ALA A 116 2.04 -10.52 -8.89
N ARG A 117 1.13 -10.69 -9.85
CA ARG A 117 0.64 -11.96 -10.40
C ARG A 117 -0.02 -12.86 -9.37
N VAL A 118 0.74 -13.76 -8.75
CA VAL A 118 0.28 -14.77 -7.78
C VAL A 118 1.00 -14.64 -6.45
N LEU A 119 1.92 -13.68 -6.35
CA LEU A 119 2.71 -13.48 -5.14
C LEU A 119 1.86 -12.86 -4.04
N PRO A 120 2.16 -13.16 -2.77
CA PRO A 120 1.52 -12.51 -1.63
C PRO A 120 1.65 -10.98 -1.69
N LEU A 121 0.56 -10.30 -1.35
CA LEU A 121 0.44 -8.84 -1.42
C LEU A 121 0.47 -8.21 -0.03
N GLN A 122 1.21 -7.11 0.08
CA GLN A 122 1.26 -6.24 1.24
C GLN A 122 0.71 -4.87 0.86
N VAL A 123 -0.52 -4.58 1.26
CA VAL A 123 -1.23 -3.36 0.87
C VAL A 123 -1.41 -2.47 2.08
N SER A 124 -0.86 -1.27 2.01
CA SER A 124 -1.05 -0.21 3.00
C SER A 124 -1.86 0.91 2.37
N LEU A 125 -3.01 1.20 2.95
CA LEU A 125 -3.92 2.22 2.48
C LEU A 125 -3.96 3.31 3.58
N SER A 126 -3.90 4.59 3.21
CA SER A 126 -4.13 5.73 4.12
C SER A 126 -5.03 6.81 3.52
N GLY A 127 -5.72 7.59 4.36
CA GLY A 127 -6.49 8.78 3.94
C GLY A 127 -8.00 8.55 3.95
N ASP A 128 -8.71 9.03 2.92
CA ASP A 128 -10.12 8.70 2.68
C ASP A 128 -10.18 7.73 1.49
N LEU A 129 -10.66 6.52 1.73
CA LEU A 129 -10.70 5.46 0.72
C LEU A 129 -11.91 5.71 -0.19
N GLN A 130 -11.67 5.95 -1.47
CA GLN A 130 -12.76 5.93 -2.44
C GLN A 130 -13.28 4.49 -2.61
N PRO A 131 -14.60 4.27 -2.78
CA PRO A 131 -15.17 2.93 -2.95
C PRO A 131 -14.50 2.11 -4.06
N GLU A 132 -14.08 2.76 -5.14
CA GLU A 132 -13.40 2.15 -6.28
C GLU A 132 -12.04 1.55 -5.90
N VAL A 133 -11.33 2.18 -4.96
CA VAL A 133 -10.05 1.69 -4.43
C VAL A 133 -10.28 0.45 -3.57
N ALA A 134 -11.33 0.45 -2.74
CA ALA A 134 -11.73 -0.71 -1.96
C ALA A 134 -12.07 -1.91 -2.85
N ILE A 135 -12.85 -1.68 -3.91
CA ILE A 135 -13.21 -2.70 -4.90
C ILE A 135 -11.94 -3.25 -5.58
N ALA A 136 -11.01 -2.39 -6.00
CA ALA A 136 -9.76 -2.81 -6.61
C ALA A 136 -8.93 -3.70 -5.67
N VAL A 137 -8.85 -3.38 -4.37
CA VAL A 137 -8.12 -4.20 -3.39
C VAL A 137 -8.85 -5.52 -3.12
N ASN A 138 -10.18 -5.48 -2.97
CA ASN A 138 -11.03 -6.66 -2.75
C ASN A 138 -10.94 -7.67 -3.91
N GLN A 139 -10.70 -7.22 -5.16
CA GLN A 139 -10.49 -8.12 -6.30
C GLN A 139 -9.26 -9.04 -6.15
N HIS A 140 -8.29 -8.65 -5.33
CA HIS A 140 -7.07 -9.41 -5.07
C HIS A 140 -7.04 -10.02 -3.66
N ALA A 141 -8.20 -10.14 -2.99
CA ALA A 141 -8.30 -10.58 -1.60
C ALA A 141 -7.67 -11.95 -1.31
N SER A 142 -7.61 -12.85 -2.30
CA SER A 142 -6.97 -14.16 -2.17
C SER A 142 -5.43 -14.12 -2.13
N GLN A 143 -4.83 -13.00 -2.53
CA GLN A 143 -3.38 -12.78 -2.50
C GLN A 143 -2.95 -11.85 -1.37
N LEU A 144 -3.89 -11.11 -0.76
CA LEU A 144 -3.60 -10.22 0.36
C LEU A 144 -3.11 -11.03 1.56
N GLU A 145 -1.84 -10.82 1.91
CA GLU A 145 -1.19 -11.42 3.08
C GLU A 145 -1.11 -10.39 4.21
N VAL A 146 -0.79 -9.14 3.88
CA VAL A 146 -0.71 -8.03 4.84
C VAL A 146 -1.60 -6.90 4.37
N LEU A 147 -2.52 -6.46 5.23
CA LEU A 147 -3.39 -5.31 4.98
C LEU A 147 -3.26 -4.30 6.11
N LYS A 148 -2.85 -3.08 5.77
CA LYS A 148 -2.77 -1.95 6.70
C LYS A 148 -3.74 -0.87 6.25
N LEU A 149 -4.64 -0.46 7.12
CA LEU A 149 -5.70 0.48 6.84
C LEU A 149 -5.60 1.67 7.78
N GLU A 150 -5.35 2.88 7.28
CA GLU A 150 -5.36 4.11 8.06
C GLU A 150 -6.51 5.04 7.61
N PHE A 151 -7.73 4.83 8.13
CA PHE A 151 -8.97 5.45 7.61
C PHE A 151 -10.05 5.74 8.66
N GLN A 152 -11.10 6.42 8.17
CA GLN A 152 -12.32 6.78 8.88
C GLN A 152 -13.40 5.68 8.90
N HIS A 153 -13.48 4.81 7.88
CA HIS A 153 -14.56 3.83 7.73
C HIS A 153 -14.06 2.48 7.19
N LEU A 154 -14.39 1.36 7.86
CA LEU A 154 -14.03 0.00 7.41
C LEU A 154 -15.11 -0.66 6.52
N LYS A 155 -16.26 -0.01 6.31
CA LYS A 155 -17.44 -0.61 5.63
C LYS A 155 -17.15 -1.09 4.21
N ASP A 156 -16.17 -0.50 3.53
CA ASP A 156 -15.89 -0.78 2.13
C ASP A 156 -15.04 -2.06 1.92
N MET A 157 -14.52 -2.65 3.00
CA MET A 157 -13.74 -3.89 2.99
C MET A 157 -14.61 -5.10 3.36
N SER A 158 -15.63 -5.37 2.54
CA SER A 158 -16.64 -6.43 2.81
C SER A 158 -16.29 -7.81 2.21
N SER A 159 -15.10 -8.00 1.63
CA SER A 159 -14.73 -9.27 0.98
C SER A 159 -14.11 -10.27 1.98
N PRO A 160 -14.29 -11.59 1.78
CA PRO A 160 -13.54 -12.57 2.55
C PRO A 160 -12.05 -12.48 2.20
N PHE A 161 -11.20 -12.46 3.21
CA PHE A 161 -9.75 -12.38 3.08
C PHE A 161 -9.10 -13.72 3.46
N PRO A 162 -9.14 -14.73 2.56
CA PRO A 162 -8.79 -16.10 2.92
C PRO A 162 -7.30 -16.29 3.24
N SER A 163 -6.43 -15.43 2.70
CA SER A 163 -4.97 -15.53 2.82
C SER A 163 -4.37 -14.47 3.73
N LEU A 164 -5.19 -13.63 4.36
CA LEU A 164 -4.73 -12.50 5.15
C LEU A 164 -4.13 -12.99 6.46
N ALA A 165 -2.82 -12.81 6.62
CA ALA A 165 -2.05 -13.21 7.79
C ALA A 165 -1.90 -12.05 8.79
N GLU A 166 -1.77 -10.81 8.29
CA GLU A 166 -1.62 -9.62 9.13
C GLU A 166 -2.62 -8.52 8.77
N LEU A 167 -3.32 -8.01 9.77
CA LEU A 167 -4.25 -6.89 9.63
C LEU A 167 -3.89 -5.81 10.65
N THR A 168 -3.58 -4.61 10.17
CA THR A 168 -3.45 -3.42 11.01
C THR A 168 -4.51 -2.41 10.60
N VAL A 169 -5.36 -2.00 11.54
CA VAL A 169 -6.34 -0.93 11.34
C VAL A 169 -6.00 0.21 12.28
N ILE A 170 -5.62 1.34 11.69
CA ILE A 170 -5.37 2.60 12.38
C ILE A 170 -6.53 3.53 12.09
N HIS A 171 -7.34 3.75 13.11
CA HIS A 171 -8.51 4.59 13.01
C HIS A 171 -8.16 6.06 13.26
N THR A 172 -8.54 6.93 12.32
CA THR A 172 -8.13 8.35 12.29
C THR A 172 -9.25 9.36 12.55
N THR A 173 -10.45 8.92 12.91
CA THR A 173 -11.52 9.87 13.33
C THR A 173 -11.85 9.78 14.80
N ILE A 174 -12.73 10.66 15.25
CA ILE A 174 -13.34 10.67 16.58
C ILE A 174 -14.49 9.64 16.73
N TYR A 175 -14.65 8.66 15.83
CA TYR A 175 -15.73 7.66 15.92
C TYR A 175 -15.23 6.25 15.60
N LEU A 176 -15.16 5.29 16.55
CA LEU A 176 -14.56 3.95 16.29
C LEU A 176 -15.23 3.35 15.04
N PRO A 177 -14.50 2.54 14.26
CA PRO A 177 -15.19 1.57 13.42
C PRO A 177 -16.15 0.83 14.33
N LYS A 178 -17.43 0.79 13.96
CA LYS A 178 -18.45 0.04 14.72
C LYS A 178 -17.85 -1.32 15.04
N HIS A 179 -17.85 -1.76 16.31
CA HIS A 179 -17.23 -3.03 16.75
C HIS A 179 -17.57 -4.22 15.85
N ARG A 180 -18.79 -4.19 15.32
CA ARG A 180 -19.27 -5.12 14.32
C ARG A 180 -18.36 -5.26 13.09
N GLN A 181 -17.84 -4.17 12.53
CA GLN A 181 -16.94 -4.22 11.36
C GLN A 181 -15.62 -4.93 11.69
N CYS A 182 -15.05 -4.67 12.87
CA CYS A 182 -13.84 -5.38 13.32
C CYS A 182 -14.12 -6.87 13.50
N VAL A 183 -15.26 -7.22 14.13
CA VAL A 183 -15.71 -8.60 14.31
C VAL A 183 -15.97 -9.31 12.97
N ASP A 184 -16.60 -8.62 12.02
CA ASP A 184 -16.91 -9.18 10.70
C ASP A 184 -15.64 -9.45 9.89
N ILE A 185 -14.61 -8.59 9.98
CA ILE A 185 -13.31 -8.83 9.35
C ILE A 185 -12.57 -10.00 10.01
N LEU A 186 -12.55 -10.05 11.35
CA LEU A 186 -11.96 -11.19 12.07
C LEU A 186 -12.67 -12.51 11.70
N ARG A 187 -13.99 -12.48 11.50
CA ARG A 187 -14.75 -13.65 11.05
C ARG A 187 -14.44 -14.01 9.59
N SER A 188 -14.18 -13.03 8.73
CA SER A 188 -13.92 -13.25 7.30
C SER A 188 -12.47 -13.64 6.98
N ALA A 189 -11.53 -13.37 7.90
CA ALA A 189 -10.09 -13.62 7.74
C ALA A 189 -9.61 -14.83 8.57
N ALA A 190 -10.05 -16.05 8.23
CA ALA A 190 -9.75 -17.25 9.02
C ALA A 190 -8.25 -17.59 9.16
N ALA A 191 -7.41 -17.12 8.24
CA ALA A 191 -5.95 -17.31 8.25
C ALA A 191 -5.20 -16.25 9.09
N LEU A 192 -5.90 -15.29 9.69
CA LEU A 192 -5.26 -14.17 10.38
C LEU A 192 -4.46 -14.63 11.59
N VAL A 193 -3.16 -14.28 11.59
CA VAL A 193 -2.20 -14.62 12.65
C VAL A 193 -1.98 -13.43 13.56
N LYS A 194 -1.95 -12.21 12.99
CA LYS A 194 -1.68 -10.97 13.70
C LYS A 194 -2.74 -9.93 13.38
N CYS A 195 -3.30 -9.32 14.42
CA CYS A 195 -4.28 -8.25 14.28
C CYS A 195 -3.99 -7.09 15.22
N GLU A 196 -3.98 -5.88 14.70
CA GLU A 196 -3.76 -4.64 15.44
C GLU A 196 -4.88 -3.65 15.14
N PHE A 197 -5.63 -3.24 16.17
CA PHE A 197 -6.58 -2.13 16.09
C PHE A 197 -6.06 -0.97 16.93
N ILE A 198 -5.79 0.16 16.29
CA ILE A 198 -5.20 1.35 16.90
C ILE A 198 -6.13 2.54 16.67
N SER A 199 -6.50 3.29 17.71
CA SER A 199 -7.25 4.56 17.57
C SER A 199 -6.35 5.78 17.77
N LYS A 200 -6.33 6.76 16.85
CA LYS A 200 -5.53 7.99 16.99
C LYS A 200 -6.18 9.10 17.84
N TYR A 201 -7.50 9.11 17.98
CA TYR A 201 -8.24 10.20 18.61
C TYR A 201 -9.13 9.71 19.76
N TRP A 202 -9.52 10.65 20.62
CA TRP A 202 -10.39 10.46 21.78
C TRP A 202 -11.84 10.72 21.38
N TRP A 203 -12.78 9.94 21.90
CA TRP A 203 -14.19 10.34 21.90
C TRP A 203 -14.98 9.72 23.04
N ASP A 204 -15.99 10.46 23.47
CA ASP A 204 -17.12 9.93 24.21
C ASP A 204 -17.96 9.08 23.26
N ALA A 205 -18.22 7.84 23.66
CA ALA A 205 -19.15 6.96 22.98
C ALA A 205 -20.52 7.66 22.92
N VAL A 206 -20.91 8.13 21.74
CA VAL A 206 -22.33 8.23 21.44
C VAL A 206 -22.76 6.79 21.21
N GLU A 207 -23.42 6.21 22.22
CA GLU A 207 -24.09 4.93 22.14
C GLU A 207 -25.03 4.96 20.94
N VAL A 208 -24.59 4.37 19.83
CA VAL A 208 -25.49 3.99 18.76
C VAL A 208 -25.84 2.55 19.04
N GLU A 209 -27.07 2.33 19.52
CA GLU A 209 -27.71 1.01 19.60
C GLU A 209 -27.47 0.24 18.30
N ASP A 210 -26.51 -0.69 18.32
CA ASP A 210 -26.56 -1.82 17.40
C ASP A 210 -27.57 -2.80 18.03
N SER A 211 -28.71 -2.98 17.36
CA SER A 211 -29.94 -3.62 17.86
C SER A 211 -29.82 -5.11 18.23
N TYR A 212 -28.65 -5.74 18.03
CA TYR A 212 -28.42 -7.15 18.35
C TYR A 212 -26.96 -7.42 18.73
N PRO A 213 -26.68 -8.18 19.82
CA PRO A 213 -25.33 -8.59 20.18
C PRO A 213 -24.73 -9.51 19.10
N PRO A 214 -23.39 -9.49 18.90
CA PRO A 214 -22.73 -10.33 17.92
C PRO A 214 -22.82 -11.79 18.34
N VAL A 215 -22.97 -12.70 17.38
CA VAL A 215 -22.85 -14.14 17.66
C VAL A 215 -21.42 -14.45 18.10
N PRO A 216 -21.20 -15.10 19.27
CA PRO A 216 -19.89 -15.54 19.68
C PRO A 216 -19.21 -16.38 18.59
N PHE A 217 -17.92 -16.15 18.36
CA PHE A 217 -17.16 -16.92 17.37
C PHE A 217 -15.74 -17.22 17.86
N THR A 218 -15.18 -18.30 17.32
CA THR A 218 -13.82 -18.74 17.62
C THR A 218 -12.92 -18.43 16.44
N HIS A 219 -11.76 -17.84 16.71
CA HIS A 219 -10.73 -17.61 15.71
C HIS A 219 -9.52 -18.50 16.00
N SER A 220 -9.37 -19.57 15.21
CA SER A 220 -8.41 -20.65 15.48
C SER A 220 -6.95 -20.34 15.13
N SER A 221 -6.68 -19.28 14.37
CA SER A 221 -5.34 -18.97 13.85
C SER A 221 -4.69 -17.74 14.50
N LEU A 222 -5.44 -16.94 15.27
CA LEU A 222 -4.99 -15.63 15.72
C LEU A 222 -4.08 -15.77 16.94
N GLN A 223 -2.80 -15.46 16.75
CA GLN A 223 -1.76 -15.61 17.77
C GLN A 223 -1.40 -14.29 18.45
N ASN A 224 -1.60 -13.16 17.76
CA ASN A 224 -1.28 -11.84 18.28
C ASN A 224 -2.47 -10.89 18.05
N LEU A 225 -3.04 -10.38 19.15
CA LEU A 225 -4.08 -9.37 19.12
C LEU A 225 -3.63 -8.14 19.91
N GLN A 226 -3.64 -6.99 19.25
CA GLN A 226 -3.38 -5.70 19.87
C GLN A 226 -4.57 -4.77 19.72
N LEU A 227 -5.05 -4.22 20.83
CA LEU A 227 -6.13 -3.24 20.90
C LEU A 227 -5.59 -2.02 21.64
N GLY A 228 -5.32 -0.92 20.94
CA GLY A 228 -4.67 0.23 21.54
C GLY A 228 -5.19 1.59 21.08
N ALA A 229 -4.84 2.63 21.83
CA ALA A 229 -4.99 4.03 21.42
C ALA A 229 -3.64 4.73 21.33
N GLY A 230 -3.42 5.49 20.26
CA GLY A 230 -2.25 6.35 20.07
C GLY A 230 -2.14 7.53 21.05
N SER A 231 -3.12 7.68 21.95
CA SER A 231 -3.12 8.68 23.01
C SER A 231 -3.70 8.09 24.30
N LYS A 232 -3.34 8.67 25.45
CA LYS A 232 -3.58 8.14 26.81
C LYS A 232 -5.05 8.18 27.26
N ALA A 233 -5.99 7.63 26.50
CA ALA A 233 -7.21 7.00 27.02
C ALA A 233 -7.95 6.33 25.86
N PHE A 234 -7.79 5.02 25.76
CA PHE A 234 -8.77 4.20 25.05
C PHE A 234 -9.94 3.97 26.02
N LYS A 235 -11.17 4.40 25.70
CA LYS A 235 -12.32 3.96 26.48
C LYS A 235 -12.49 2.45 26.31
N SER A 236 -12.25 1.74 27.40
CA SER A 236 -12.17 0.28 27.53
C SER A 236 -13.42 -0.49 27.08
N GLU A 237 -14.61 0.09 27.20
CA GLU A 237 -15.91 -0.54 26.90
C GLU A 237 -15.98 -1.16 25.49
N ASN A 238 -15.25 -0.58 24.55
CA ASN A 238 -15.16 -1.00 23.16
C ASN A 238 -14.38 -2.31 22.96
N ALA A 239 -13.25 -2.44 23.67
CA ALA A 239 -12.52 -3.71 23.71
C ALA A 239 -13.31 -4.77 24.50
N ALA A 240 -14.08 -4.36 25.52
CA ALA A 240 -14.91 -5.26 26.32
C ALA A 240 -15.93 -5.99 25.44
N TYR A 241 -16.61 -5.24 24.57
CA TYR A 241 -17.59 -5.78 23.63
C TYR A 241 -16.97 -6.83 22.70
N MET A 242 -15.82 -6.55 22.07
CA MET A 242 -15.18 -7.54 21.20
C MET A 242 -14.73 -8.78 21.98
N LEU A 243 -14.14 -8.59 23.17
CA LEU A 243 -13.67 -9.68 24.01
C LEU A 243 -14.79 -10.52 24.61
N GLU A 244 -16.01 -10.01 24.74
CA GLU A 244 -17.14 -10.78 25.27
C GLU A 244 -17.56 -11.93 24.32
N TYR A 245 -17.47 -11.70 23.01
CA TYR A 245 -17.95 -12.63 21.98
C TYR A 245 -16.83 -13.37 21.23
N LEU A 246 -15.56 -13.05 21.51
CA LEU A 246 -14.41 -13.65 20.84
C LEU A 246 -13.80 -14.79 21.68
N THR A 247 -13.42 -15.88 21.01
CA THR A 247 -12.66 -17.00 21.61
C THR A 247 -11.40 -17.25 20.80
N LEU A 248 -10.22 -17.17 21.43
CA LEU A 248 -8.90 -17.22 20.79
C LEU A 248 -8.01 -18.33 21.39
N PRO A 249 -8.18 -19.60 20.98
CA PRO A 249 -7.52 -20.74 21.62
C PRO A 249 -5.99 -20.78 21.46
N VAL A 250 -5.45 -20.14 20.42
CA VAL A 250 -4.01 -20.14 20.10
C VAL A 250 -3.33 -18.80 20.39
N LEU A 251 -3.99 -17.92 21.13
CA LEU A 251 -3.46 -16.59 21.43
C LEU A 251 -2.18 -16.69 22.27
N ARG A 252 -1.11 -16.07 21.79
CA ARG A 252 0.19 -16.00 22.48
C ARG A 252 0.44 -14.63 23.07
N ILE A 253 0.08 -13.59 22.31
CA ILE A 253 0.33 -12.19 22.64
C ILE A 253 -1.01 -11.46 22.66
N LEU A 254 -1.33 -10.86 23.80
CA LEU A 254 -2.45 -9.95 23.93
C LEU A 254 -1.97 -8.63 24.53
N SER A 255 -2.15 -7.55 23.78
CA SER A 255 -1.77 -6.21 24.19
C SER A 255 -2.99 -5.31 24.16
N ILE A 256 -3.42 -4.84 25.32
CA ILE A 256 -4.59 -3.94 25.43
C ILE A 256 -4.15 -2.67 26.16
N SER A 257 -4.50 -1.50 25.61
CA SER A 257 -4.40 -0.22 26.33
C SER A 257 -5.50 -0.13 27.40
N ASP A 258 -5.16 0.39 28.59
CA ASP A 258 -6.11 0.69 29.67
C ASP A 258 -6.91 -0.52 30.21
N LEU A 259 -6.18 -1.54 30.70
CA LEU A 259 -6.71 -2.76 31.34
C LEU A 259 -7.50 -2.51 32.66
N ASP A 260 -7.41 -1.31 33.25
CA ASP A 260 -7.91 -1.01 34.60
C ASP A 260 -9.44 -1.08 34.75
N ILE A 261 -10.20 -1.22 33.64
CA ILE A 261 -11.67 -1.11 33.63
C ILE A 261 -12.38 -2.42 33.21
N MET A 262 -11.65 -3.52 32.97
CA MET A 262 -12.23 -4.73 32.31
C MET A 262 -11.93 -6.08 32.98
N VAL A 263 -11.75 -6.13 34.30
CA VAL A 263 -11.32 -7.38 34.97
C VAL A 263 -12.29 -8.54 34.73
N SER A 264 -13.62 -8.31 34.74
CA SER A 264 -14.62 -9.38 34.61
C SER A 264 -14.76 -9.91 33.19
N GLN A 265 -14.85 -9.02 32.18
CA GLN A 265 -14.93 -9.43 30.77
C GLN A 265 -13.63 -10.07 30.30
N PHE A 266 -12.49 -9.56 30.77
CA PHE A 266 -11.19 -10.14 30.50
C PHE A 266 -11.02 -11.52 31.13
N ALA A 267 -11.46 -11.71 32.38
CA ALA A 267 -11.46 -13.03 33.03
C ALA A 267 -12.37 -14.03 32.30
N ALA A 268 -13.56 -13.60 31.88
CA ALA A 268 -14.46 -14.42 31.07
C ALA A 268 -13.81 -14.81 29.73
N PHE A 269 -13.14 -13.86 29.07
CA PHE A 269 -12.41 -14.10 27.84
C PHE A 269 -11.27 -15.12 28.01
N LEU A 270 -10.44 -14.96 29.05
CA LEU A 270 -9.35 -15.90 29.35
C LEU A 270 -9.87 -17.30 29.66
N THR A 271 -10.98 -17.39 30.41
CA THR A 271 -11.63 -18.68 30.73
C THR A 271 -12.10 -19.38 29.46
N ARG A 272 -12.78 -18.67 28.55
CA ARG A 272 -13.27 -19.25 27.29
C ARG A 272 -12.16 -19.61 26.32
N SER A 273 -11.15 -18.74 26.19
CA SER A 273 -10.08 -18.91 25.22
C SER A 273 -9.02 -19.91 25.69
N SER A 274 -8.83 -20.07 27.01
CA SER A 274 -7.77 -20.90 27.60
C SER A 274 -6.42 -20.81 26.86
N PRO A 275 -5.92 -19.58 26.58
CA PRO A 275 -4.77 -19.41 25.70
C PRO A 275 -3.48 -19.91 26.36
N PRO A 276 -2.48 -20.40 25.60
CA PRO A 276 -1.16 -20.79 26.11
C PRO A 276 -0.28 -19.59 26.52
N ALA A 277 -0.89 -18.49 26.98
CA ALA A 277 -0.35 -17.12 26.98
C ALA A 277 1.11 -17.00 27.45
N GLU A 278 1.99 -16.59 26.53
CA GLU A 278 3.42 -16.35 26.79
C GLU A 278 3.66 -14.88 27.21
N VAL A 279 2.86 -13.91 26.74
CA VAL A 279 3.02 -12.48 27.07
C VAL A 279 1.67 -11.75 27.16
N LEU A 280 1.32 -11.29 28.37
CA LEU A 280 0.33 -10.23 28.61
C LEU A 280 1.11 -8.94 28.88
N ALA A 281 1.10 -8.00 27.93
CA ALA A 281 1.81 -6.74 28.08
C ALA A 281 0.83 -5.56 27.95
N PRO A 282 0.92 -4.53 28.82
CA PRO A 282 0.25 -3.27 28.56
C PRO A 282 0.79 -2.68 27.26
N TRP A 283 -0.11 -2.25 26.38
CA TRP A 283 0.27 -1.65 25.10
C TRP A 283 1.19 -0.45 25.37
N ARG A 284 2.45 -0.52 24.91
CA ARG A 284 3.37 0.60 24.91
C ARG A 284 3.39 1.18 23.50
N SER A 285 3.10 2.47 23.39
CA SER A 285 3.33 3.25 22.17
C SER A 285 4.84 3.35 21.93
N GLU A 286 5.51 2.27 21.56
CA GLU A 286 6.72 2.45 20.78
C GLU A 286 6.24 3.07 19.48
N GLY A 287 6.63 4.33 19.27
CA GLY A 287 5.96 5.22 18.35
C GLY A 287 5.72 4.55 17.01
N THR A 288 4.55 4.79 16.44
CA THR A 288 4.33 4.84 15.00
C THR A 288 5.23 5.91 14.37
N GLN A 289 6.54 5.87 14.62
CA GLN A 289 7.50 6.23 13.60
C GLN A 289 7.44 5.06 12.64
N PHE A 290 6.94 5.33 11.42
CA PHE A 290 7.24 4.53 10.23
C PHE A 290 8.56 3.81 10.45
N SER A 291 8.51 2.48 10.55
CA SER A 291 9.67 1.65 10.81
C SER A 291 10.70 1.88 9.71
N ARG A 292 11.57 2.88 9.94
CA ARG A 292 12.90 2.96 9.38
C ARG A 292 13.67 1.84 10.06
N LEU A 293 13.48 0.62 9.60
CA LEU A 293 14.51 -0.38 9.74
C LEU A 293 15.72 0.17 8.97
N PRO A 294 16.86 0.46 9.63
CA PRO A 294 18.07 0.72 8.87
C PRO A 294 18.42 -0.58 8.12
N PRO A 295 18.88 -0.51 6.86
CA PRO A 295 19.45 -1.67 6.23
C PRO A 295 20.65 -2.10 7.06
N THR A 296 20.62 -3.33 7.57
CA THR A 296 21.81 -4.02 8.07
C THR A 296 22.79 -4.09 6.91
N ARG A 297 23.71 -3.13 6.83
CA ARG A 297 24.91 -3.28 6.03
C ARG A 297 25.73 -4.42 6.67
N PRO A 298 26.15 -5.44 5.93
CA PRO A 298 27.28 -6.24 6.38
C PRO A 298 28.48 -5.29 6.49
N GLN A 299 29.07 -5.21 7.69
CA GLN A 299 30.41 -4.65 7.85
C GLN A 299 31.34 -5.49 6.98
N VAL A 300 31.79 -4.90 5.88
CA VAL A 300 32.96 -5.39 5.17
C VAL A 300 34.15 -4.97 6.03
N ASP A 301 34.63 -5.89 6.85
CA ASP A 301 35.97 -5.78 7.43
C ASP A 301 36.96 -5.88 6.26
N GLY A 302 37.56 -4.74 5.92
CA GLY A 302 38.73 -4.66 5.06
C GLY A 302 40.01 -4.72 5.90
N PRO A 303 41.12 -5.20 5.30
CA PRO A 303 42.36 -5.55 6.00
C PRO A 303 43.10 -4.35 6.62
#